data_AF-A0A8J8EUS7-F1
#
_entry.id   AF-A0A8J8EUS7-F1
#
_cell.length_a   1.000
_cell.length_b   1.000
_cell.length_c   1.000
_cell.angle_alpha   90.00
_cell.angle_beta   90.00
_cell.angle_gamma   90.00
#
_symmetry.space_group_name_H-M   'P 1'
#
loop_
_entity.id
_entity.type
_entity.pdbx_description
1 polymer ?
#
loop_
_entity_poly.entity_id
_entity_poly.type
_entity_poly.pdbx_seq_one_letter_code
_entity_poly.pdbx_strand_id
1 'polypeptide(L)'
;MKKLLAIFLGFLVLSGLVSAWPTDGPTLDNPMNVHQKLTYKAIEAVYQDNPELGQILMQYKDQLLYGAYDEDWTGGSIEIDGKVYTIQSQYHFLDPMDHAELFTVNLLGDPDTSAADMAQRLYDTAVQLWKQGKYGEAMYYLGRAVHIIEDQGMLIAHQTPHLFEDLEQFKYIENAHDFVENEISPAVADDILNNRVPLDLTPIKWWQIPDEKARFMWGGDIYIADNENGHMSLANGVAWAYADLAAHNSWRYMLYSTGQDIILWSEWGHLGSYFWTKELRKGDWSVLKLEFKGASSITIVFKDIDMQNVYGRTLGYVEIYDKNWNLIAKYAQDPNLFVDTSVTVPGDTVYIYTHVDKNDWFDSDVDGWAIRNIELHANFDINAPSGFKTIDGREYSNVQWAVYESMQYNIRLVAGLMEKFFEDVGLS
;
A
#
# COMPACT_ATOMS: atom_id res chain seq x y z
N MET A 1 28.22 8.10 -1.63
CA MET A 1 27.84 9.16 -0.66
C MET A 1 28.16 10.60 -1.11
N LYS A 2 29.39 11.13 -1.08
CA LYS A 2 29.63 12.57 -1.35
C LYS A 2 29.34 13.07 -2.78
N LYS A 3 29.30 12.19 -3.78
CA LYS A 3 29.02 12.56 -5.19
C LYS A 3 27.54 12.49 -5.57
N LEU A 4 26.74 11.63 -4.92
CA LEU A 4 25.29 11.51 -5.13
C LEU A 4 24.54 12.71 -4.53
N LEU A 5 24.89 13.08 -3.29
CA LEU A 5 24.36 14.26 -2.61
C LEU A 5 24.65 15.56 -3.39
N ALA A 6 25.81 15.65 -4.04
CA ALA A 6 26.25 16.84 -4.78
C ALA A 6 25.55 17.03 -6.13
N ILE A 7 25.01 15.97 -6.74
CA ILE A 7 24.26 16.07 -7.99
C ILE A 7 22.85 16.60 -7.69
N PHE A 8 22.17 16.09 -6.66
CA PHE A 8 20.87 16.61 -6.22
C PHE A 8 20.94 18.07 -5.72
N LEU A 9 21.95 18.41 -4.91
CA LEU A 9 22.18 19.79 -4.43
C LEU A 9 22.57 20.77 -5.55
N GLY A 10 23.19 20.30 -6.64
CA GLY A 10 23.57 21.12 -7.78
C GLY A 10 22.37 21.59 -8.62
N PHE A 11 21.29 20.81 -8.65
CA PHE A 11 20.07 21.13 -9.40
C PHE A 11 19.05 21.95 -8.56
N LEU A 12 19.04 21.77 -7.24
CA LEU A 12 18.15 22.46 -6.29
C LEU A 12 18.30 24.00 -6.25
N VAL A 13 19.40 24.56 -6.75
CA VAL A 13 19.67 26.01 -6.67
C VAL A 13 19.08 26.80 -7.85
N LEU A 14 18.46 26.15 -8.85
CA LEU A 14 18.03 26.83 -10.09
C LEU A 14 16.55 26.69 -10.50
N SER A 15 15.73 25.91 -9.82
CA SER A 15 14.28 25.82 -10.14
C SER A 15 13.46 26.50 -9.04
N GLY A 16 12.77 27.59 -9.41
CA GLY A 16 11.87 28.28 -8.50
C GLY A 16 10.75 27.36 -8.00
N LEU A 17 10.40 27.48 -6.72
CA LEU A 17 9.19 26.91 -6.15
C LEU A 17 7.99 27.53 -6.88
N VAL A 18 7.41 26.81 -7.83
CA VAL A 18 6.19 27.23 -8.52
C VAL A 18 5.04 26.47 -7.88
N SER A 19 4.14 27.15 -7.18
CA SER A 19 2.89 26.53 -6.74
C SER A 19 2.00 26.33 -7.97
N ALA A 20 2.08 25.17 -8.61
CA ALA A 20 1.14 24.79 -9.64
C ALA A 20 -0.15 24.30 -8.96
N TRP A 21 -1.01 25.23 -8.54
CA TRP A 21 -2.40 24.89 -8.22
C TRP A 21 -3.09 24.48 -9.52
N PRO A 22 -3.78 23.33 -9.61
CA PRO A 22 -4.60 23.08 -10.79
C PRO A 22 -5.83 23.99 -10.70
N THR A 23 -6.14 24.63 -11.83
CA THR A 23 -7.07 25.75 -11.91
C THR A 23 -8.55 25.35 -11.78
N ASP A 24 -8.83 24.05 -11.79
CA ASP A 24 -10.18 23.54 -12.05
C ASP A 24 -10.92 23.14 -10.77
N GLY A 25 -10.22 23.15 -9.62
CA GLY A 25 -10.80 22.87 -8.31
C GLY A 25 -11.40 21.46 -8.19
N PRO A 26 -12.18 21.19 -7.13
CA PRO A 26 -12.76 19.88 -6.92
C PRO A 26 -13.89 19.64 -7.94
N THR A 27 -13.71 18.67 -8.84
CA THR A 27 -14.72 18.30 -9.83
C THR A 27 -14.70 16.80 -10.12
N LEU A 28 -15.89 16.22 -10.31
CA LEU A 28 -16.04 14.83 -10.73
C LEU A 28 -15.94 14.66 -12.25
N ASP A 29 -16.01 15.76 -13.01
CA ASP A 29 -15.98 15.76 -14.48
C ASP A 29 -14.57 15.58 -15.03
N ASN A 30 -13.53 15.94 -14.26
CA ASN A 30 -12.16 15.73 -14.66
C ASN A 30 -11.82 14.23 -14.56
N PRO A 31 -11.43 13.57 -15.66
CA PRO A 31 -11.01 12.16 -15.64
C PRO A 31 -9.96 11.86 -14.56
N MET A 32 -9.02 12.79 -14.37
CA MET A 32 -7.85 12.64 -13.49
C MET A 32 -8.15 12.79 -12.00
N ASN A 33 -9.35 13.25 -11.62
CA ASN A 33 -9.71 13.45 -10.22
C ASN A 33 -10.19 12.12 -9.59
N VAL A 34 -9.33 11.10 -9.62
CA VAL A 34 -9.64 9.73 -9.17
C VAL A 34 -10.03 9.71 -7.68
N HIS A 35 -9.24 10.34 -6.81
CA HIS A 35 -9.53 10.46 -5.37
C HIS A 35 -10.94 10.98 -5.11
N GLN A 36 -11.33 12.06 -5.78
CA GLN A 36 -12.65 12.67 -5.60
C GLN A 36 -13.79 11.73 -6.00
N LYS A 37 -13.59 10.91 -7.04
CA LYS A 37 -14.59 9.93 -7.50
C LYS A 37 -14.74 8.80 -6.48
N LEU A 38 -13.64 8.28 -5.96
CA LEU A 38 -13.65 7.23 -4.93
C LEU A 38 -14.26 7.75 -3.63
N THR A 39 -13.83 8.93 -3.19
CA THR A 39 -14.38 9.60 -2.02
C THR A 39 -15.89 9.85 -2.17
N TYR A 40 -16.36 10.31 -3.33
CA TYR A 40 -17.79 10.47 -3.59
C TYR A 40 -18.55 9.15 -3.47
N LYS A 41 -17.99 8.06 -4.01
CA LYS A 41 -18.57 6.72 -3.87
C LYS A 41 -18.57 6.21 -2.44
N ALA A 42 -17.59 6.55 -1.63
CA ALA A 42 -17.59 6.23 -0.21
C ALA A 42 -18.70 6.98 0.54
N ILE A 43 -18.98 8.23 0.19
CA ILE A 43 -20.15 8.96 0.73
C ILE A 43 -21.45 8.25 0.35
N GLU A 44 -21.59 7.78 -0.90
CA GLU A 44 -22.76 6.99 -1.33
C GLU A 44 -22.88 5.67 -0.55
N ALA A 45 -21.77 4.99 -0.30
CA ALA A 45 -21.72 3.78 0.52
C ALA A 45 -22.23 4.03 1.95
N VAL A 46 -21.74 5.09 2.61
CA VAL A 46 -22.24 5.49 3.93
C VAL A 46 -23.72 5.86 3.88
N TYR A 47 -24.18 6.57 2.83
CA TYR A 47 -25.60 6.93 2.71
C TYR A 47 -26.51 5.69 2.59
N GLN A 48 -26.04 4.63 1.92
CA GLN A 48 -26.79 3.38 1.79
C GLN A 48 -26.83 2.59 3.09
N ASP A 49 -25.75 2.59 3.85
CA ASP A 49 -25.65 1.86 5.13
C ASP A 49 -26.32 2.63 6.29
N ASN A 50 -25.98 3.90 6.45
CA ASN A 50 -26.53 4.82 7.44
C ASN A 50 -26.94 6.18 6.80
N PRO A 51 -28.21 6.32 6.38
CA PRO A 51 -28.70 7.53 5.71
C PRO A 51 -28.57 8.82 6.52
N GLU A 52 -28.57 8.76 7.85
CA GLU A 52 -28.42 9.95 8.71
C GLU A 52 -26.99 10.51 8.61
N LEU A 53 -25.98 9.65 8.76
CA LEU A 53 -24.58 10.02 8.58
C LEU A 53 -24.29 10.42 7.12
N GLY A 54 -24.86 9.69 6.16
CA GLY A 54 -24.73 10.02 4.74
C GLY A 54 -25.29 11.40 4.39
N GLN A 55 -26.39 11.83 5.01
CA GLN A 55 -26.93 13.19 4.81
C GLN A 55 -25.96 14.26 5.31
N ILE A 56 -25.28 14.01 6.45
CA ILE A 56 -24.26 14.92 6.98
C ILE A 56 -23.07 15.00 6.02
N LEU A 57 -22.56 13.87 5.53
CA LEU A 57 -21.48 13.85 4.55
C LEU A 57 -21.88 14.59 3.27
N MET A 58 -23.09 14.37 2.77
CA MET A 58 -23.59 15.08 1.58
C MET A 58 -23.71 16.59 1.79
N GLN A 59 -24.00 17.05 3.00
CA GLN A 59 -24.03 18.47 3.33
C GLN A 59 -22.63 19.12 3.23
N TYR A 60 -21.56 18.37 3.55
CA TYR A 60 -20.16 18.85 3.54
C TYR A 60 -19.31 18.23 2.43
N LYS A 61 -19.96 17.65 1.42
CA LYS A 61 -19.33 16.91 0.34
C LYS A 61 -18.23 17.73 -0.33
N ASP A 62 -18.49 19.00 -0.62
CA ASP A 62 -17.55 19.82 -1.37
C ASP A 62 -16.25 20.06 -0.58
N GLN A 63 -16.31 20.24 0.75
CA GLN A 63 -15.11 20.35 1.59
C GLN A 63 -14.32 19.05 1.63
N LEU A 64 -15.02 17.93 1.74
CA LEU A 64 -14.41 16.61 1.80
C LEU A 64 -13.75 16.23 0.47
N LEU A 65 -14.44 16.44 -0.66
CA LEU A 65 -13.87 16.27 -2.00
C LEU A 65 -12.71 17.23 -2.26
N TYR A 66 -12.78 18.46 -1.74
CA TYR A 66 -11.66 19.40 -1.85
C TYR A 66 -10.45 18.93 -1.07
N GLY A 67 -10.63 18.47 0.17
CA GLY A 67 -9.54 17.88 0.96
C GLY A 67 -8.89 16.68 0.26
N ALA A 68 -9.71 15.81 -0.34
CA ALA A 68 -9.21 14.65 -1.07
C ALA A 68 -8.44 14.98 -2.35
N TYR A 69 -8.62 16.18 -2.89
CA TYR A 69 -7.92 16.68 -4.08
C TYR A 69 -6.69 17.53 -3.72
N ASP A 70 -6.79 18.31 -2.65
CA ASP A 70 -5.80 19.32 -2.28
C ASP A 70 -4.49 18.68 -1.76
N GLU A 71 -4.55 17.46 -1.24
CA GLU A 71 -3.42 16.79 -0.59
C GLU A 71 -2.19 16.69 -1.49
N ASP A 72 -2.37 16.29 -2.76
CA ASP A 72 -1.31 16.21 -3.79
C ASP A 72 -0.59 17.53 -4.08
N TRP A 73 -1.19 18.66 -3.71
CA TRP A 73 -0.70 20.00 -4.04
C TRP A 73 -0.10 20.73 -2.84
N THR A 74 -0.15 20.10 -1.67
CA THR A 74 0.42 20.67 -0.44
C THR A 74 1.95 20.67 -0.51
N GLY A 75 2.59 21.64 0.16
CA GLY A 75 4.05 21.65 0.29
C GLY A 75 4.87 22.19 -0.88
N GLY A 76 4.21 22.54 -2.00
CA GLY A 76 4.86 23.06 -3.19
C GLY A 76 5.51 21.97 -4.05
N SER A 77 5.98 22.35 -5.25
CA SER A 77 6.52 21.39 -6.21
C SER A 77 7.91 21.75 -6.74
N ILE A 78 8.58 20.74 -7.27
CA ILE A 78 9.85 20.84 -7.99
C ILE A 78 9.70 20.20 -9.36
N GLU A 79 10.25 20.84 -10.40
CA GLU A 79 10.30 20.25 -11.74
C GLU A 79 11.68 19.61 -11.96
N ILE A 80 11.72 18.32 -12.29
CA ILE A 80 12.93 17.57 -12.63
C ILE A 80 12.70 16.93 -14.00
N ASP A 81 13.58 17.25 -14.96
CA ASP A 81 13.53 16.72 -16.34
C ASP A 81 12.16 16.86 -17.05
N GLY A 82 11.43 17.94 -16.74
CA GLY A 82 10.11 18.23 -17.34
C GLY A 82 8.92 17.56 -16.64
N LYS A 83 9.15 16.82 -15.56
CA LYS A 83 8.11 16.27 -14.67
C LYS A 83 8.06 17.06 -13.37
N VAL A 84 6.84 17.35 -12.90
CA VAL A 84 6.60 18.08 -11.66
C VAL A 84 6.36 17.08 -10.53
N TYR A 85 7.12 17.21 -9.44
CA TYR A 85 7.01 16.40 -8.24
C TYR A 85 6.61 17.29 -7.08
N THR A 86 5.62 16.86 -6.30
CA THR A 86 5.26 17.57 -5.06
C THR A 86 6.28 17.25 -3.97
N ILE A 87 6.84 18.28 -3.33
CA ILE A 87 7.91 18.15 -2.32
C ILE A 87 7.41 17.38 -1.08
N GLN A 88 6.11 17.47 -0.80
CA GLN A 88 5.45 16.78 0.31
C GLN A 88 4.87 15.40 -0.04
N SER A 89 4.99 14.93 -1.28
CA SER A 89 4.54 13.58 -1.67
C SER A 89 5.18 12.45 -0.85
N GLN A 90 6.29 12.72 -0.16
CA GLN A 90 7.02 11.75 0.67
C GLN A 90 6.17 11.01 1.71
N TYR A 91 5.16 11.65 2.30
CA TYR A 91 4.29 11.02 3.31
C TYR A 91 3.07 10.34 2.68
N HIS A 92 3.00 10.23 1.35
CA HIS A 92 1.98 9.43 0.65
C HIS A 92 2.42 7.97 0.50
N PHE A 93 3.59 7.62 1.06
CA PHE A 93 4.17 6.29 0.97
C PHE A 93 4.11 5.53 2.30
N LEU A 94 3.81 4.24 2.22
CA LEU A 94 3.76 3.30 3.35
C LEU A 94 4.04 1.89 2.88
N ASP A 95 5.21 1.35 3.20
CA ASP A 95 5.39 -0.10 3.08
C ASP A 95 4.57 -0.81 4.19
N PRO A 96 3.63 -1.72 3.86
CA PRO A 96 2.85 -2.44 4.86
C PRO A 96 3.68 -3.38 5.76
N MET A 97 4.92 -3.71 5.36
CA MET A 97 5.77 -4.68 6.03
C MET A 97 6.73 -4.11 7.05
N ASP A 98 7.13 -2.84 6.94
CA ASP A 98 7.97 -2.18 7.95
C ASP A 98 7.51 -0.75 8.26
N HIS A 99 6.40 -0.33 7.65
CA HIS A 99 5.86 1.04 7.71
C HIS A 99 6.86 2.10 7.29
N ALA A 100 7.83 1.72 6.45
CA ALA A 100 8.78 2.65 5.87
C ALA A 100 8.09 3.66 4.95
N GLU A 101 8.67 4.85 4.94
CA GLU A 101 8.38 5.94 4.02
C GLU A 101 9.40 5.95 2.86
N LEU A 102 9.24 6.88 1.90
CA LEU A 102 10.11 6.98 0.74
C LEU A 102 11.55 7.38 1.11
N PHE A 103 12.52 6.44 1.13
CA PHE A 103 13.93 6.56 1.60
C PHE A 103 14.72 7.82 1.19
N THR A 104 14.30 8.57 0.17
CA THR A 104 14.91 9.86 -0.21
C THR A 104 14.68 11.00 0.81
N VAL A 105 14.04 10.72 1.94
CA VAL A 105 13.49 11.63 2.98
C VAL A 105 14.45 12.64 3.64
N ASN A 106 15.77 12.57 3.46
CA ASN A 106 16.67 13.44 4.24
C ASN A 106 16.88 14.85 3.65
N LEU A 107 16.09 15.25 2.64
CA LEU A 107 16.33 16.49 1.90
C LEU A 107 15.45 17.67 2.31
N LEU A 108 14.15 17.51 2.61
CA LEU A 108 13.23 18.67 2.77
C LEU A 108 12.01 18.50 3.71
N GLY A 109 11.78 17.37 4.38
CA GLY A 109 10.54 17.14 5.15
C GLY A 109 10.71 16.58 6.57
N ASP A 110 9.59 16.26 7.23
CA ASP A 110 9.53 15.59 8.55
C ASP A 110 9.92 14.11 8.35
N PRO A 111 11.12 13.67 8.78
CA PRO A 111 11.74 12.39 8.40
C PRO A 111 11.20 11.17 9.18
N ASP A 112 10.05 11.33 9.84
CA ASP A 112 9.49 10.35 10.77
C ASP A 112 7.96 10.16 10.53
N THR A 113 7.47 10.29 9.28
CA THR A 113 6.01 10.27 9.02
C THR A 113 5.65 9.47 7.76
N SER A 114 5.28 8.20 7.97
CA SER A 114 4.65 7.36 6.94
C SER A 114 3.25 7.87 6.56
N ALA A 115 2.68 7.33 5.48
CA ALA A 115 1.29 7.60 5.10
C ALA A 115 0.29 7.24 6.19
N ALA A 116 0.51 6.14 6.92
CA ALA A 116 -0.37 5.76 8.02
C ALA A 116 -0.34 6.80 9.16
N ASP A 117 0.84 7.32 9.49
CA ASP A 117 0.99 8.37 10.51
C ASP A 117 0.35 9.68 10.07
N MET A 118 0.52 10.07 8.80
CA MET A 118 -0.13 11.27 8.27
C MET A 118 -1.64 11.14 8.25
N ALA A 119 -2.18 10.02 7.76
CA ALA A 119 -3.61 9.74 7.77
C ALA A 119 -4.20 9.87 9.18
N GLN A 120 -3.49 9.36 10.19
CA GLN A 120 -3.90 9.47 11.60
C GLN A 120 -3.87 10.91 12.11
N ARG A 121 -2.81 11.69 11.83
CA ARG A 121 -2.72 13.11 12.22
C ARG A 121 -3.85 13.94 11.61
N LEU A 122 -4.15 13.71 10.33
CA LEU A 122 -5.22 14.41 9.61
C LEU A 122 -6.60 14.02 10.17
N TYR A 123 -6.82 12.74 10.45
CA TYR A 123 -8.03 12.23 11.08
C TYR A 123 -8.26 12.82 12.48
N ASP A 124 -7.23 12.83 13.33
CA ASP A 124 -7.33 13.41 14.68
C ASP A 124 -7.62 14.91 14.62
N THR A 125 -7.03 15.60 13.65
CA THR A 125 -7.33 17.02 13.39
C THR A 125 -8.79 17.22 12.98
N ALA A 126 -9.32 16.38 12.08
CA ALA A 126 -10.72 16.42 11.70
C ALA A 126 -11.65 16.20 12.90
N VAL A 127 -11.38 15.19 13.74
CA VAL A 127 -12.15 14.89 14.95
C VAL A 127 -12.16 16.07 15.92
N GLN A 128 -11.00 16.70 16.15
CA GLN A 128 -10.89 17.86 17.02
C GLN A 128 -11.66 19.07 16.48
N LEU A 129 -11.54 19.37 15.18
CA LEU A 129 -12.24 20.48 14.53
C LEU A 129 -13.75 20.28 14.59
N TRP A 130 -14.23 19.05 14.42
CA TRP A 130 -15.65 18.74 14.54
C TRP A 130 -16.16 19.01 15.96
N LYS A 131 -15.43 18.53 16.98
CA LYS A 131 -15.76 18.77 18.40
C LYS A 131 -15.75 20.25 18.78
N GLN A 132 -15.05 21.10 18.02
CA GLN A 132 -15.04 22.56 18.17
C GLN A 132 -16.18 23.27 17.40
N GLY A 133 -17.02 22.54 16.67
CA GLY A 133 -18.09 23.09 15.84
C GLY A 133 -17.63 23.61 14.47
N LYS A 134 -16.38 23.34 14.08
CA LYS A 134 -15.80 23.77 12.80
C LYS A 134 -15.99 22.71 11.72
N TYR A 135 -17.25 22.39 11.41
CA TYR A 135 -17.60 21.21 10.61
C TYR A 135 -17.03 21.22 9.18
N GLY A 136 -17.00 22.39 8.51
CA GLY A 136 -16.42 22.49 7.17
C GLY A 136 -14.91 22.23 7.15
N GLU A 137 -14.16 22.80 8.11
CA GLU A 137 -12.73 22.53 8.27
C GLU A 137 -12.49 21.06 8.64
N ALA A 138 -13.32 20.50 9.52
CA ALA A 138 -13.24 19.08 9.89
C ALA A 138 -13.38 18.16 8.68
N MET A 139 -14.36 18.42 7.81
CA MET A 139 -14.62 17.62 6.61
C MET A 139 -13.51 17.77 5.57
N TYR A 140 -12.91 18.95 5.46
CA TYR A 140 -11.71 19.15 4.65
C TYR A 140 -10.55 18.28 5.15
N TYR A 141 -10.23 18.30 6.44
CA TYR A 141 -9.15 17.46 6.99
C TYR A 141 -9.47 15.96 6.92
N LEU A 142 -10.74 15.57 7.07
CA LEU A 142 -11.15 14.18 6.85
C LEU A 142 -10.92 13.78 5.38
N GLY A 143 -11.25 14.65 4.43
CA GLY A 143 -10.96 14.44 3.00
C GLY A 143 -9.47 14.23 2.72
N ARG A 144 -8.60 15.01 3.38
CA ARG A 144 -7.14 14.83 3.29
C ARG A 144 -6.70 13.47 3.84
N ALA A 145 -7.25 13.03 4.98
CA ALA A 145 -6.96 11.69 5.52
C ALA A 145 -7.42 10.57 4.58
N VAL A 146 -8.58 10.76 3.92
CA VAL A 146 -9.13 9.82 2.94
C VAL A 146 -8.21 9.68 1.74
N HIS A 147 -7.68 10.79 1.21
CA HIS A 147 -6.72 10.77 0.11
C HIS A 147 -5.52 9.86 0.40
N ILE A 148 -4.89 10.04 1.57
CA ILE A 148 -3.73 9.24 1.98
C ILE A 148 -4.04 7.74 2.05
N ILE A 149 -5.26 7.37 2.46
CA ILE A 149 -5.72 5.97 2.47
C ILE A 149 -5.96 5.47 1.04
N GLU A 150 -6.55 6.29 0.18
CA GLU A 150 -6.79 5.95 -1.23
C GLU A 150 -5.47 5.68 -1.98
N ASP A 151 -4.41 6.47 -1.72
CA ASP A 151 -3.06 6.24 -2.23
C ASP A 151 -2.53 4.85 -1.89
N GLN A 152 -2.80 4.36 -0.68
CA GLN A 152 -2.33 3.04 -0.26
C GLN A 152 -3.02 1.91 -1.02
N GLY A 153 -4.17 2.16 -1.65
CA GLY A 153 -4.79 1.21 -2.56
C GLY A 153 -4.30 1.30 -4.01
N MET A 154 -3.35 2.19 -4.33
CA MET A 154 -2.68 2.19 -5.63
C MET A 154 -1.93 0.87 -5.85
N LEU A 155 -1.89 0.37 -7.09
CA LEU A 155 -1.33 -0.98 -7.32
C LEU A 155 0.19 -1.06 -7.13
N ILE A 156 0.92 0.06 -7.25
CA ILE A 156 2.38 0.12 -7.06
C ILE A 156 2.83 1.52 -6.61
N ALA A 157 4.10 1.65 -6.24
CA ALA A 157 4.78 2.86 -5.79
C ALA A 157 4.48 3.26 -4.34
N HIS A 158 3.27 3.73 -4.03
CA HIS A 158 2.93 4.27 -2.71
C HIS A 158 3.26 3.31 -1.58
N GLN A 159 3.05 2.03 -1.82
CA GLN A 159 3.24 0.95 -0.86
C GLN A 159 4.48 0.10 -1.10
N THR A 160 5.38 0.57 -1.96
CA THR A 160 6.66 -0.07 -2.26
C THR A 160 7.78 0.98 -2.29
N PRO A 161 7.95 1.81 -1.24
CA PRO A 161 8.89 2.94 -1.21
C PRO A 161 10.35 2.52 -1.42
N HIS A 162 10.71 1.29 -1.05
CA HIS A 162 12.06 0.76 -1.24
C HIS A 162 12.46 0.61 -2.71
N LEU A 163 11.48 0.53 -3.62
CA LEU A 163 11.75 0.38 -5.04
C LEU A 163 12.20 1.71 -5.70
N PHE A 164 12.37 2.76 -4.91
CA PHE A 164 12.94 4.04 -5.31
C PHE A 164 14.40 4.23 -4.84
N GLU A 165 15.04 3.20 -4.29
CA GLU A 165 16.39 3.29 -3.71
C GLU A 165 17.51 3.46 -4.74
N ASP A 166 17.32 2.99 -5.98
CA ASP A 166 18.23 3.21 -7.09
C ASP A 166 17.56 3.81 -8.34
N LEU A 167 18.37 4.42 -9.22
CA LEU A 167 17.87 5.17 -10.39
C LEU A 167 17.23 4.30 -11.49
N GLU A 168 17.60 3.02 -11.58
CA GLU A 168 17.03 2.12 -12.58
C GLU A 168 15.65 1.64 -12.11
N GLN A 169 15.55 1.26 -10.84
CA GLN A 169 14.30 0.88 -10.18
C GLN A 169 13.33 2.06 -10.07
N PHE A 170 13.82 3.26 -9.70
CA PHE A 170 13.02 4.48 -9.69
C PHE A 170 12.29 4.67 -11.01
N LYS A 171 13.00 4.60 -12.14
CA LYS A 171 12.40 4.78 -13.48
C LYS A 171 11.41 3.69 -13.82
N TYR A 172 11.73 2.45 -13.45
CA TYR A 172 10.86 1.31 -13.71
C TYR A 172 9.52 1.46 -12.95
N ILE A 173 9.59 1.75 -11.66
CA ILE A 173 8.42 1.91 -10.79
C ILE A 173 7.64 3.16 -11.13
N GLU A 174 8.32 4.26 -11.44
CA GLU A 174 7.67 5.49 -11.89
C GLU A 174 6.87 5.25 -13.18
N ASN A 175 7.42 4.52 -14.16
CA ASN A 175 6.67 4.20 -15.39
C ASN A 175 5.45 3.31 -15.10
N ALA A 176 5.57 2.35 -14.18
CA ALA A 176 4.45 1.49 -13.79
C ALA A 176 3.37 2.26 -13.01
N HIS A 177 3.79 3.17 -12.13
CA HIS A 177 2.92 4.07 -11.40
C HIS A 177 2.19 5.02 -12.36
N ASP A 178 2.91 5.72 -13.24
CA ASP A 178 2.32 6.61 -14.25
C ASP A 178 1.33 5.86 -15.16
N PHE A 179 1.64 4.62 -15.57
CA PHE A 179 0.73 3.79 -16.36
C PHE A 179 -0.58 3.51 -15.60
N VAL A 180 -0.50 3.05 -14.35
CA VAL A 180 -1.70 2.75 -13.56
C VAL A 180 -2.47 4.02 -13.21
N GLU A 181 -1.79 5.05 -12.73
CA GLU A 181 -2.40 6.30 -12.25
C GLU A 181 -2.98 7.13 -13.38
N ASN A 182 -2.26 7.28 -14.50
CA ASN A 182 -2.65 8.21 -15.56
C ASN A 182 -3.37 7.55 -16.73
N GLU A 183 -3.13 6.27 -17.01
CA GLU A 183 -3.73 5.60 -18.17
C GLU A 183 -4.89 4.65 -17.80
N ILE A 184 -4.81 3.97 -16.65
CA ILE A 184 -5.81 2.96 -16.27
C ILE A 184 -6.85 3.49 -15.28
N SER A 185 -6.39 4.08 -14.17
CA SER A 185 -7.23 4.53 -13.05
C SER A 185 -8.33 5.51 -13.45
N PRO A 186 -8.12 6.51 -14.34
CA PRO A 186 -9.15 7.47 -14.71
C PRO A 186 -10.37 6.83 -15.38
N ALA A 187 -10.12 5.82 -16.23
CA ALA A 187 -11.18 5.09 -16.95
C ALA A 187 -11.97 4.18 -16.01
N VAL A 188 -11.27 3.46 -15.11
CA VAL A 188 -11.92 2.59 -14.12
C VAL A 188 -12.72 3.42 -13.11
N ALA A 189 -12.16 4.53 -12.62
CA ALA A 189 -12.86 5.44 -11.72
C ALA A 189 -14.10 6.09 -12.37
N ASP A 190 -14.05 6.41 -13.68
CA ASP A 190 -15.24 6.88 -14.42
C ASP A 190 -16.32 5.79 -14.49
N ASP A 191 -15.95 4.54 -14.76
CA ASP A 191 -16.89 3.44 -14.79
C ASP A 191 -17.52 3.16 -13.42
N ILE A 192 -16.73 3.24 -12.35
CA ILE A 192 -17.20 3.15 -10.96
C ILE A 192 -18.18 4.30 -10.66
N LEU A 193 -17.77 5.56 -10.91
CA LEU A 193 -18.57 6.75 -10.66
C LEU A 193 -19.95 6.65 -11.34
N ASN A 194 -19.95 6.21 -12.60
CA ASN A 194 -21.15 6.11 -13.43
C ASN A 194 -21.92 4.79 -13.28
N ASN A 195 -21.59 3.96 -12.28
CA ASN A 195 -22.25 2.66 -12.05
C ASN A 195 -22.24 1.73 -13.28
N ARG A 196 -21.16 1.75 -14.07
CA ARG A 196 -20.99 0.85 -15.23
C ARG A 196 -20.37 -0.49 -14.84
N VAL A 197 -19.96 -0.66 -13.59
CA VAL A 197 -19.48 -1.91 -13.00
C VAL A 197 -20.36 -2.31 -11.82
N PRO A 198 -20.47 -3.61 -11.49
CA PRO A 198 -20.99 -4.04 -10.20
C PRO A 198 -20.20 -3.39 -9.06
N LEU A 199 -20.86 -3.03 -7.96
CA LEU A 199 -20.20 -2.44 -6.80
C LEU A 199 -20.73 -3.08 -5.52
N ASP A 200 -19.83 -3.57 -4.69
CA ASP A 200 -20.05 -3.79 -3.27
C ASP A 200 -19.70 -2.50 -2.53
N LEU A 201 -20.73 -1.80 -2.05
CA LEU A 201 -20.60 -0.57 -1.28
C LEU A 201 -20.76 -0.83 0.23
N THR A 202 -20.65 -2.08 0.68
CA THR A 202 -20.76 -2.39 2.12
C THR A 202 -19.52 -1.88 2.85
N PRO A 203 -19.64 -0.90 3.78
CA PRO A 203 -18.49 -0.38 4.52
C PRO A 203 -17.78 -1.49 5.30
N ILE A 204 -16.44 -1.46 5.30
CA ILE A 204 -15.64 -2.31 6.19
C ILE A 204 -15.60 -1.62 7.54
N LYS A 205 -16.34 -2.13 8.50
CA LYS A 205 -16.52 -1.50 9.81
C LYS A 205 -15.25 -1.63 10.64
N TRP A 206 -15.04 -0.69 11.56
CA TRP A 206 -13.87 -0.67 12.45
C TRP A 206 -13.62 -2.01 13.16
N TRP A 207 -14.68 -2.65 13.66
CA TRP A 207 -14.57 -3.94 14.35
C TRP A 207 -14.27 -5.14 13.44
N GLN A 208 -14.34 -4.96 12.11
CA GLN A 208 -14.02 -6.00 11.12
C GLN A 208 -12.54 -5.97 10.71
N ILE A 209 -11.79 -4.91 11.01
CA ILE A 209 -10.37 -4.79 10.65
C ILE A 209 -9.55 -6.02 11.08
N PRO A 210 -9.70 -6.57 12.31
CA PRO A 210 -8.97 -7.79 12.70
C PRO A 210 -9.28 -9.02 11.84
N ASP A 211 -10.54 -9.18 11.41
CA ASP A 211 -10.96 -10.31 10.57
C ASP A 211 -10.52 -10.12 9.11
N GLU A 212 -10.52 -8.88 8.61
CA GLU A 212 -9.99 -8.53 7.29
C GLU A 212 -8.46 -8.75 7.24
N LYS A 213 -7.72 -8.38 8.30
CA LYS A 213 -6.29 -8.71 8.47
C LYS A 213 -6.03 -10.20 8.27
N ALA A 214 -6.86 -11.03 8.88
CA ALA A 214 -6.72 -12.49 8.81
C ALA A 214 -6.93 -13.04 7.39
N ARG A 215 -7.25 -12.25 6.36
CA ARG A 215 -7.28 -12.74 4.96
C ARG A 215 -5.92 -12.74 4.28
N PHE A 216 -5.01 -11.89 4.75
CA PHE A 216 -3.70 -11.67 4.13
C PHE A 216 -2.59 -12.41 4.88
N MET A 217 -2.75 -12.54 6.20
CA MET A 217 -1.76 -13.13 7.09
C MET A 217 -2.42 -14.13 8.05
N TRP A 218 -1.84 -15.34 8.13
CA TRP A 218 -2.15 -16.32 9.17
C TRP A 218 -0.89 -16.57 10.00
N GLY A 219 -1.00 -16.41 11.33
CA GLY A 219 0.12 -16.54 12.25
C GLY A 219 -0.24 -16.16 13.68
N GLY A 220 0.54 -16.63 14.66
CA GLY A 220 0.56 -15.98 15.97
C GLY A 220 1.46 -14.75 15.86
N ASP A 221 0.96 -13.56 16.15
CA ASP A 221 1.75 -12.32 16.09
C ASP A 221 3.05 -12.50 16.90
N ILE A 222 4.21 -12.21 16.30
CA ILE A 222 5.45 -12.08 17.06
C ILE A 222 5.70 -10.61 17.36
N TYR A 223 6.12 -10.39 18.58
CA TYR A 223 6.14 -9.11 19.29
C TYR A 223 7.45 -8.34 19.06
N ILE A 224 7.31 -7.11 18.57
CA ILE A 224 7.98 -5.84 18.93
C ILE A 224 9.44 -5.94 19.43
N ALA A 225 10.39 -5.68 18.55
CA ALA A 225 11.60 -4.94 18.91
C ALA A 225 11.29 -3.43 18.92
N ASP A 226 12.04 -2.63 19.67
CA ASP A 226 11.82 -1.18 19.85
C ASP A 226 11.76 -0.34 18.56
N ASN A 227 12.03 -0.95 17.40
CA ASN A 227 12.07 -0.32 16.08
C ASN A 227 11.10 -0.95 15.05
N GLU A 228 10.23 -1.92 15.41
CA GLU A 228 9.22 -2.47 14.49
C GLU A 228 7.79 -2.32 15.00
N ASN A 229 7.00 -1.65 14.16
CA ASN A 229 5.64 -1.23 14.42
C ASN A 229 4.65 -2.39 14.23
N GLY A 230 3.72 -2.54 15.18
CA GLY A 230 2.69 -3.56 15.13
C GLY A 230 1.83 -3.48 13.86
N HIS A 231 2.04 -4.41 12.93
CA HIS A 231 1.21 -4.58 11.72
C HIS A 231 -0.28 -4.60 12.05
N MET A 232 -1.01 -3.66 11.47
CA MET A 232 -2.44 -3.43 11.62
C MET A 232 -2.85 -3.31 13.11
N SER A 233 -1.96 -2.75 13.93
CA SER A 233 -2.21 -2.47 15.34
C SER A 233 -3.28 -1.39 15.48
N LEU A 234 -4.41 -1.78 16.06
CA LEU A 234 -5.46 -0.83 16.44
C LEU A 234 -4.99 0.18 17.51
N ALA A 235 -3.83 -0.03 18.12
CA ALA A 235 -3.25 0.89 19.11
C ALA A 235 -2.65 2.16 18.47
N ASN A 236 -2.32 2.12 17.17
CA ASN A 236 -1.72 3.25 16.46
C ASN A 236 -2.76 4.27 15.97
N GLY A 237 -4.04 3.89 15.94
CA GLY A 237 -5.15 4.78 15.64
C GLY A 237 -6.09 4.25 14.57
N VAL A 238 -7.19 4.99 14.36
CA VAL A 238 -8.25 4.59 13.44
C VAL A 238 -7.81 4.66 11.99
N ALA A 239 -7.41 5.84 11.52
CA ALA A 239 -7.03 6.05 10.13
C ALA A 239 -5.72 5.33 9.79
N TRP A 240 -4.82 5.21 10.76
CA TRP A 240 -3.60 4.41 10.64
C TRP A 240 -3.92 2.96 10.22
N ALA A 241 -4.86 2.31 10.91
CA ALA A 241 -5.22 0.92 10.64
C ALA A 241 -5.94 0.74 9.28
N TYR A 242 -6.72 1.73 8.83
CA TYR A 242 -7.33 1.70 7.51
C TYR A 242 -6.29 1.90 6.38
N ALA A 243 -5.31 2.78 6.57
CA ALA A 243 -4.21 2.98 5.62
C ALA A 243 -3.37 1.70 5.45
N ASP A 244 -3.03 1.06 6.57
CA ASP A 244 -2.28 -0.20 6.56
C ASP A 244 -3.06 -1.34 5.88
N LEU A 245 -4.37 -1.42 6.12
CA LEU A 245 -5.24 -2.41 5.46
C LEU A 245 -5.38 -2.17 3.94
N ALA A 246 -5.39 -0.90 3.51
CA ALA A 246 -5.39 -0.54 2.10
C ALA A 246 -4.08 -0.97 1.41
N ALA A 247 -2.93 -0.69 2.03
CA ALA A 247 -1.60 -1.08 1.55
C ALA A 247 -1.46 -2.61 1.40
N HIS A 248 -1.92 -3.37 2.40
CA HIS A 248 -1.91 -4.84 2.33
C HIS A 248 -2.80 -5.38 1.20
N ASN A 249 -3.95 -4.74 0.94
CA ASN A 249 -4.83 -5.18 -0.13
C ASN A 249 -4.24 -4.92 -1.52
N SER A 250 -3.64 -3.74 -1.74
CA SER A 250 -3.06 -3.38 -3.05
C SER A 250 -1.85 -4.23 -3.43
N TRP A 251 -1.07 -4.71 -2.45
CA TRP A 251 0.04 -5.63 -2.69
C TRP A 251 -0.34 -6.90 -3.48
N ARG A 252 -1.59 -7.38 -3.35
CA ARG A 252 -2.06 -8.55 -4.11
C ARG A 252 -2.14 -8.29 -5.61
N TYR A 253 -2.24 -7.03 -5.98
CA TYR A 253 -2.49 -6.59 -7.34
C TYR A 253 -1.25 -5.93 -7.97
N MET A 254 -0.12 -5.86 -7.26
CA MET A 254 1.06 -5.15 -7.75
C MET A 254 1.55 -5.66 -9.10
N LEU A 255 1.59 -6.98 -9.34
CA LEU A 255 2.07 -7.53 -10.61
C LEU A 255 1.21 -7.14 -11.82
N TYR A 256 0.00 -6.61 -11.60
CA TYR A 256 -0.85 -6.12 -12.67
C TYR A 256 -0.43 -4.73 -13.18
N SER A 257 0.41 -3.99 -12.46
CA SER A 257 0.84 -2.64 -12.83
C SER A 257 1.99 -2.60 -13.83
N THR A 258 2.78 -3.67 -13.96
CA THR A 258 4.10 -3.59 -14.60
C THR A 258 4.21 -4.27 -15.95
N GLY A 259 3.46 -5.36 -16.18
CA GLY A 259 3.69 -6.23 -17.34
C GLY A 259 5.13 -6.78 -17.44
N GLN A 260 5.88 -6.69 -16.33
CA GLN A 260 7.29 -7.02 -16.17
C GLN A 260 7.52 -7.57 -14.75
N ASP A 261 8.70 -8.10 -14.49
CA ASP A 261 9.08 -8.69 -13.21
C ASP A 261 9.11 -7.62 -12.11
N ILE A 262 8.42 -7.85 -11.00
CA ILE A 262 8.51 -6.95 -9.85
C ILE A 262 9.64 -7.43 -8.98
N ILE A 263 10.62 -6.56 -8.84
CA ILE A 263 11.69 -6.75 -7.89
C ILE A 263 11.14 -6.26 -6.54
N LEU A 264 10.97 -7.15 -5.58
CA LEU A 264 10.73 -6.81 -4.17
C LEU A 264 12.09 -6.84 -3.45
N TRP A 265 12.98 -5.93 -3.84
CA TRP A 265 14.36 -5.83 -3.37
C TRP A 265 14.62 -4.46 -2.76
N SER A 266 15.55 -4.42 -1.82
CA SER A 266 16.17 -3.17 -1.38
C SER A 266 17.63 -3.45 -0.97
N GLU A 267 18.57 -2.52 -1.21
CA GLU A 267 19.98 -2.68 -0.75
C GLU A 267 20.06 -2.75 0.78
N TRP A 268 19.01 -2.26 1.44
CA TRP A 268 18.82 -2.24 2.89
C TRP A 268 18.00 -3.42 3.42
N GLY A 269 17.48 -4.28 2.52
CA GLY A 269 16.86 -5.57 2.78
C GLY A 269 15.54 -5.54 3.54
N HIS A 270 14.41 -5.21 2.88
CA HIS A 270 13.11 -5.13 3.59
C HIS A 270 11.97 -5.96 3.02
N LEU A 271 12.21 -6.78 1.99
CA LEU A 271 11.17 -7.64 1.41
C LEU A 271 11.51 -9.11 1.59
N GLY A 272 11.47 -9.54 2.84
CA GLY A 272 11.14 -10.92 3.14
C GLY A 272 11.09 -11.30 4.63
N SER A 273 9.97 -11.94 4.94
CA SER A 273 9.50 -12.49 6.21
C SER A 273 9.26 -11.49 7.36
N TYR A 274 8.02 -11.58 7.87
CA TYR A 274 7.42 -11.11 9.13
C TYR A 274 8.19 -11.37 10.43
N PHE A 275 9.49 -11.60 10.36
CA PHE A 275 10.35 -11.88 11.50
C PHE A 275 11.55 -10.96 11.50
N TRP A 276 11.30 -9.66 11.55
CA TRP A 276 12.21 -8.85 12.32
C TRP A 276 11.85 -9.05 13.79
N THR A 277 12.64 -9.85 14.50
CA THR A 277 12.47 -10.02 15.94
C THR A 277 13.85 -10.20 16.55
N LYS A 278 14.12 -9.51 17.67
CA LYS A 278 15.35 -9.71 18.46
C LYS A 278 15.39 -11.11 19.11
N GLU A 279 14.23 -11.74 19.29
CA GLU A 279 14.05 -13.04 19.94
C GLU A 279 13.12 -13.91 19.12
N LEU A 280 13.62 -15.05 18.65
CA LEU A 280 12.80 -16.07 18.01
C LEU A 280 12.53 -17.18 18.99
N ARG A 281 11.25 -17.55 19.13
CA ARG A 281 10.81 -18.61 20.01
C ARG A 281 10.44 -19.83 19.19
N LYS A 282 10.85 -20.98 19.68
CA LYS A 282 10.43 -22.26 19.13
C LYS A 282 8.90 -22.32 19.06
N GLY A 283 8.39 -22.63 17.88
CA GLY A 283 6.97 -22.73 17.60
C GLY A 283 6.40 -21.48 16.93
N ASP A 284 7.17 -20.42 16.82
CA ASP A 284 6.83 -19.23 16.05
C ASP A 284 6.67 -19.57 14.56
N TRP A 285 5.66 -18.98 13.91
CA TRP A 285 5.33 -19.24 12.52
C TRP A 285 4.52 -18.10 11.88
N SER A 286 4.70 -17.93 10.57
CA SER A 286 3.97 -16.95 9.76
C SER A 286 3.69 -17.51 8.37
N VAL A 287 2.61 -17.03 7.76
CA VAL A 287 2.25 -17.36 6.38
C VAL A 287 1.95 -16.08 5.62
N LEU A 288 2.74 -15.84 4.57
CA LEU A 288 2.43 -14.86 3.54
C LEU A 288 1.67 -15.54 2.40
N LYS A 289 0.48 -15.05 2.08
CA LYS A 289 -0.27 -15.46 0.89
C LYS A 289 -0.07 -14.43 -0.22
N LEU A 290 0.50 -14.85 -1.36
CA LEU A 290 0.51 -14.07 -2.60
C LEU A 290 -0.46 -14.70 -3.60
N GLU A 291 -1.33 -13.89 -4.20
CA GLU A 291 -2.38 -14.35 -5.10
C GLU A 291 -2.53 -13.42 -6.31
N PHE A 292 -2.23 -13.94 -7.50
CA PHE A 292 -2.28 -13.23 -8.77
C PHE A 292 -3.23 -13.95 -9.72
N LYS A 293 -4.54 -13.66 -9.61
CA LYS A 293 -5.61 -14.32 -10.37
C LYS A 293 -5.36 -14.36 -11.87
N GLY A 294 -5.39 -15.57 -12.43
CA GLY A 294 -5.16 -15.80 -13.86
C GLY A 294 -3.71 -16.03 -14.25
N ALA A 295 -2.75 -15.89 -13.32
CA ALA A 295 -1.40 -16.37 -13.53
C ALA A 295 -1.39 -17.90 -13.71
N SER A 296 -0.67 -18.36 -14.74
CA SER A 296 -0.46 -19.78 -14.99
C SER A 296 0.59 -20.39 -14.07
N SER A 297 1.51 -19.55 -13.60
CA SER A 297 2.53 -19.87 -12.60
C SER A 297 3.08 -18.58 -12.00
N ILE A 298 3.60 -18.70 -10.78
CA ILE A 298 4.31 -17.64 -10.06
C ILE A 298 5.73 -18.16 -9.79
N THR A 299 6.73 -17.46 -10.29
CA THR A 299 8.14 -17.72 -9.96
C THR A 299 8.58 -16.73 -8.90
N ILE A 300 9.11 -17.27 -7.82
CA ILE A 300 9.75 -16.51 -6.74
C ILE A 300 11.25 -16.72 -6.90
N VAL A 301 12.00 -15.63 -6.98
CA VAL A 301 13.46 -15.63 -7.03
C VAL A 301 13.96 -15.04 -5.73
N PHE A 302 14.60 -15.86 -4.91
CA PHE A 302 15.28 -15.45 -3.70
C PHE A 302 16.72 -15.07 -4.04
N LYS A 303 17.14 -13.85 -3.69
CA LYS A 303 18.56 -13.50 -3.78
C LYS A 303 19.34 -14.00 -2.55
N ASP A 304 18.67 -14.16 -1.41
CA ASP A 304 19.26 -14.74 -0.21
C ASP A 304 18.18 -15.36 0.70
N ILE A 305 18.44 -16.55 1.22
CA ILE A 305 17.62 -17.22 2.23
C ILE A 305 18.54 -17.52 3.41
N ASP A 306 18.44 -16.75 4.49
CA ASP A 306 19.22 -17.00 5.70
C ASP A 306 18.33 -17.30 6.91
N MET A 307 18.15 -18.60 7.17
CA MET A 307 17.49 -19.12 8.38
C MET A 307 18.52 -19.64 9.41
N GLN A 308 19.75 -19.13 9.34
CA GLN A 308 20.83 -19.43 10.28
C GLN A 308 21.12 -18.24 11.20
N ASN A 309 21.65 -18.52 12.38
CA ASN A 309 22.27 -17.47 13.19
C ASN A 309 23.71 -17.18 12.75
N VAL A 310 24.33 -16.18 13.38
CA VAL A 310 25.74 -15.80 13.22
C VAL A 310 26.76 -16.92 13.45
N TYR A 311 26.34 -18.01 14.08
CA TYR A 311 27.17 -19.18 14.35
C TYR A 311 26.91 -20.33 13.36
N GLY A 312 26.17 -20.07 12.27
CA GLY A 312 25.82 -21.05 11.24
C GLY A 312 24.88 -22.15 11.74
N ARG A 313 24.12 -21.91 12.82
CA ARG A 313 23.12 -22.87 13.30
C ARG A 313 21.80 -22.61 12.58
N THR A 314 21.26 -23.64 11.95
CA THR A 314 19.88 -23.63 11.44
C THR A 314 18.90 -23.54 12.60
N LEU A 315 18.03 -22.54 12.54
CA LEU A 315 17.04 -22.26 13.58
C LEU A 315 15.59 -22.40 13.09
N GLY A 316 15.38 -22.47 11.78
CA GLY A 316 14.06 -22.59 11.17
C GLY A 316 14.13 -23.01 9.71
N TYR A 317 13.01 -22.84 9.02
CA TYR A 317 12.90 -23.09 7.59
C TYR A 317 11.79 -22.25 6.95
N VAL A 318 11.89 -22.12 5.63
CA VAL A 318 10.89 -21.56 4.73
C VAL A 318 10.34 -22.69 3.88
N GLU A 319 9.02 -22.79 3.78
CA GLU A 319 8.30 -23.73 2.93
C GLU A 319 7.43 -22.95 1.95
N ILE A 320 7.45 -23.35 0.68
CA ILE A 320 6.62 -22.76 -0.37
C ILE A 320 5.55 -23.77 -0.74
N TYR A 321 4.30 -23.34 -0.70
CA TYR A 321 3.14 -24.15 -1.02
C TYR A 321 2.33 -23.57 -2.19
N ASP A 322 1.69 -24.46 -2.95
CA ASP A 322 0.66 -24.06 -3.93
C ASP A 322 -0.70 -23.78 -3.26
N LYS A 323 -1.69 -23.38 -4.07
CA LYS A 323 -3.06 -23.11 -3.60
C LYS A 323 -3.76 -24.27 -2.88
N ASN A 324 -3.31 -25.50 -3.11
CA ASN A 324 -3.88 -26.72 -2.54
C ASN A 324 -3.07 -27.21 -1.32
N TRP A 325 -2.14 -26.40 -0.81
CA TRP A 325 -1.23 -26.76 0.28
C TRP A 325 -0.28 -27.92 -0.06
N ASN A 326 0.04 -28.13 -1.34
CA ASN A 326 1.12 -29.04 -1.72
C ASN A 326 2.46 -28.33 -1.53
N LEU A 327 3.38 -28.96 -0.81
CA LEU A 327 4.74 -28.46 -0.63
C LEU A 327 5.50 -28.49 -1.96
N ILE A 328 5.96 -27.33 -2.42
CA ILE A 328 6.72 -27.15 -3.65
C ILE A 328 8.23 -27.13 -3.35
N ALA A 329 8.63 -26.38 -2.33
CA ALA A 329 10.04 -26.27 -1.93
C ALA A 329 10.16 -26.01 -0.43
N LYS A 330 11.31 -26.40 0.13
CA LYS A 330 11.69 -26.15 1.52
C LYS A 330 13.16 -25.74 1.60
N TYR A 331 13.44 -24.63 2.26
CA TYR A 331 14.77 -24.07 2.41
C TYR A 331 15.05 -23.78 3.88
N ALA A 332 16.29 -24.02 4.31
CA ALA A 332 16.80 -23.65 5.63
C ALA A 332 18.07 -22.78 5.53
N GLN A 333 18.53 -22.57 4.31
CA GLN A 333 19.60 -21.68 3.86
C GLN A 333 19.50 -21.64 2.34
N ASP A 334 20.02 -20.58 1.72
CA ASP A 334 20.19 -20.50 0.28
C ASP A 334 21.01 -21.71 -0.22
N PRO A 335 20.45 -22.54 -1.13
CA PRO A 335 21.19 -23.67 -1.70
C PRO A 335 22.37 -23.22 -2.57
N ASN A 336 22.43 -21.96 -3.02
CA ASN A 336 23.48 -21.46 -3.88
C ASN A 336 23.87 -20.00 -3.60
N LEU A 337 24.95 -19.83 -2.83
CA LEU A 337 25.52 -18.51 -2.48
C LEU A 337 26.00 -17.64 -3.67
N PHE A 338 26.00 -18.16 -4.91
CA PHE A 338 26.55 -17.47 -6.07
C PHE A 338 25.55 -17.25 -7.21
N VAL A 339 24.34 -17.80 -7.13
CA VAL A 339 23.25 -17.54 -8.10
C VAL A 339 21.91 -17.61 -7.38
N ASP A 340 21.00 -16.74 -7.80
CA ASP A 340 19.67 -16.62 -7.23
C ASP A 340 18.92 -17.97 -7.20
N THR A 341 18.26 -18.22 -6.07
CA THR A 341 17.44 -19.41 -5.87
C THR A 341 16.03 -19.15 -6.39
N SER A 342 15.64 -19.87 -7.45
CA SER A 342 14.31 -19.71 -8.06
C SER A 342 13.40 -20.91 -7.78
N VAL A 343 12.13 -20.63 -7.46
CA VAL A 343 11.06 -21.62 -7.33
C VAL A 343 9.86 -21.18 -8.16
N THR A 344 9.37 -22.07 -9.03
CA THR A 344 8.13 -21.84 -9.79
C THR A 344 6.99 -22.65 -9.20
N VAL A 345 5.94 -21.96 -8.78
CA VAL A 345 4.70 -22.52 -8.24
C VAL A 345 3.64 -22.51 -9.34
N PRO A 346 3.00 -23.65 -9.65
CA PRO A 346 1.94 -23.70 -10.64
C PRO A 346 0.68 -23.01 -10.14
N GLY A 347 0.02 -22.25 -11.03
CA GLY A 347 -1.22 -21.53 -10.75
C GLY A 347 -1.04 -20.10 -10.26
N ASP A 348 -2.09 -19.60 -9.63
CA ASP A 348 -2.34 -18.19 -9.32
C ASP A 348 -2.16 -17.85 -7.84
N THR A 349 -1.68 -18.78 -7.02
CA THR A 349 -1.50 -18.55 -5.58
C THR A 349 -0.29 -19.31 -5.07
N VAL A 350 0.50 -18.63 -4.24
CA VAL A 350 1.61 -19.20 -3.49
C VAL A 350 1.52 -18.79 -2.03
N TYR A 351 1.82 -19.74 -1.14
CA TYR A 351 2.01 -19.46 0.28
C TYR A 351 3.48 -19.63 0.63
N ILE A 352 4.05 -18.63 1.30
CA ILE A 352 5.39 -18.68 1.87
C ILE A 352 5.22 -18.85 3.38
N TYR A 353 5.53 -20.03 3.88
CA TYR A 353 5.41 -20.45 5.27
C TYR A 353 6.78 -20.39 5.93
N THR A 354 6.92 -19.64 7.00
CA THR A 354 8.17 -19.55 7.76
C THR A 354 7.97 -20.10 9.16
N HIS A 355 8.91 -20.92 9.64
CA HIS A 355 8.81 -21.59 10.94
C HIS A 355 10.11 -21.56 11.74
N VAL A 356 9.97 -21.42 13.06
CA VAL A 356 11.07 -21.43 14.03
C VAL A 356 11.07 -22.74 14.83
N ASP A 357 12.13 -23.53 14.68
CA ASP A 357 12.29 -24.82 15.37
C ASP A 357 13.03 -24.72 16.71
N LYS A 358 13.75 -23.61 16.95
CA LYS A 358 14.62 -23.43 18.12
C LYS A 358 14.58 -21.99 18.64
N ASN A 359 14.64 -21.84 19.96
CA ASN A 359 14.82 -20.53 20.57
C ASN A 359 16.22 -19.98 20.24
N ASP A 360 16.31 -18.71 19.88
CA ASP A 360 17.58 -17.99 19.82
C ASP A 360 17.42 -16.48 20.06
N TRP A 361 18.55 -15.81 20.35
CA TRP A 361 18.62 -14.38 20.62
C TRP A 361 19.66 -13.74 19.68
N PHE A 362 19.29 -12.67 18.97
CA PHE A 362 20.24 -11.95 18.11
C PHE A 362 20.94 -10.82 18.88
N ASP A 363 22.24 -10.65 18.63
CA ASP A 363 22.98 -9.47 19.09
C ASP A 363 22.50 -8.25 18.28
N SER A 364 22.45 -7.06 18.90
CA SER A 364 21.82 -5.85 18.34
C SER A 364 22.36 -5.37 16.98
N ASP A 365 23.50 -5.90 16.55
CA ASP A 365 24.25 -5.45 15.38
C ASP A 365 24.23 -6.48 14.25
N VAL A 366 23.40 -7.52 14.37
CA VAL A 366 23.31 -8.58 13.37
C VAL A 366 21.88 -8.68 12.90
N ASP A 367 21.68 -8.40 11.62
CA ASP A 367 20.46 -8.63 10.85
C ASP A 367 20.13 -10.13 10.86
N GLY A 368 19.59 -10.60 11.98
CA GLY A 368 19.20 -11.98 12.19
C GLY A 368 17.88 -12.26 11.49
N TRP A 369 17.90 -13.26 10.61
CA TRP A 369 16.75 -13.85 9.92
C TRP A 369 16.14 -12.99 8.85
N ALA A 370 16.40 -13.36 7.61
CA ALA A 370 15.62 -12.84 6.52
C ALA A 370 15.59 -13.84 5.37
N ILE A 371 14.39 -14.08 4.86
CA ILE A 371 14.27 -14.17 3.41
C ILE A 371 14.63 -12.77 2.92
N ARG A 372 15.75 -12.58 2.24
CA ARG A 372 16.07 -11.29 1.66
C ARG A 372 15.72 -11.35 0.20
N ASN A 373 15.15 -10.25 -0.28
CA ASN A 373 15.16 -9.90 -1.68
C ASN A 373 14.46 -10.93 -2.55
N ILE A 374 13.13 -10.83 -2.56
CA ILE A 374 12.29 -11.64 -3.42
C ILE A 374 12.10 -10.89 -4.74
N GLU A 375 12.28 -11.55 -5.87
CA GLU A 375 11.81 -11.06 -7.16
C GLU A 375 10.65 -11.96 -7.60
N LEU A 376 9.55 -11.33 -8.01
CA LEU A 376 8.32 -12.00 -8.39
C LEU A 376 8.11 -11.89 -9.88
N HIS A 377 8.00 -13.06 -10.52
CA HIS A 377 7.59 -13.17 -11.90
C HIS A 377 6.26 -13.91 -11.95
N ALA A 378 5.21 -13.29 -12.48
CA ALA A 378 3.97 -13.98 -12.77
C ALA A 378 3.75 -14.04 -14.27
N ASN A 379 3.49 -15.24 -14.78
CA ASN A 379 3.30 -15.44 -16.21
C ASN A 379 1.84 -15.13 -16.60
N PHE A 380 1.56 -13.85 -16.85
CA PHE A 380 0.30 -13.37 -17.41
C PHE A 380 0.46 -12.07 -18.21
N ASP A 381 -0.42 -11.85 -19.19
CA ASP A 381 -0.50 -10.59 -19.95
C ASP A 381 -1.47 -9.64 -19.25
N ILE A 382 -0.96 -8.51 -18.77
CA ILE A 382 -1.76 -7.50 -18.05
C ILE A 382 -2.83 -6.85 -18.94
N ASN A 383 -2.65 -6.87 -20.26
CA ASN A 383 -3.59 -6.32 -21.24
C ASN A 383 -4.55 -7.37 -21.79
N ALA A 384 -4.35 -8.64 -21.46
CA ALA A 384 -5.27 -9.70 -21.87
C ALA A 384 -6.66 -9.53 -21.23
N PRO A 385 -7.72 -10.01 -21.88
CA PRO A 385 -9.07 -9.97 -21.33
C PRO A 385 -9.14 -10.75 -20.01
N SER A 386 -9.68 -10.10 -18.98
CA SER A 386 -9.84 -10.69 -17.64
C SER A 386 -11.03 -11.64 -17.52
N GLY A 387 -11.95 -11.63 -18.49
CA GLY A 387 -13.25 -12.27 -18.39
C GLY A 387 -14.28 -11.47 -17.56
N PHE A 388 -13.88 -10.40 -16.88
CA PHE A 388 -14.79 -9.49 -16.20
C PHE A 388 -15.47 -8.56 -17.21
N LYS A 389 -16.80 -8.46 -17.11
CA LYS A 389 -17.60 -7.60 -17.97
C LYS A 389 -18.30 -6.52 -17.15
N THR A 390 -18.15 -5.30 -17.62
CA THR A 390 -18.98 -4.16 -17.19
C THR A 390 -20.45 -4.44 -17.49
N ILE A 391 -21.34 -3.69 -16.84
CA ILE A 391 -22.79 -3.77 -17.02
C ILE A 391 -23.19 -3.45 -18.47
N ASP A 392 -22.44 -2.57 -19.15
CA ASP A 392 -22.63 -2.23 -20.56
C ASP A 392 -22.01 -3.25 -21.55
N GLY A 393 -21.33 -4.28 -21.03
CA GLY A 393 -20.82 -5.42 -21.81
C GLY A 393 -19.39 -5.27 -22.36
N ARG A 394 -18.68 -4.19 -22.04
CA ARG A 394 -17.23 -4.07 -22.27
C ARG A 394 -16.49 -5.07 -21.38
N GLU A 395 -15.38 -5.59 -21.87
CA GLU A 395 -14.54 -6.52 -21.14
C GLU A 395 -13.29 -5.79 -20.66
N TYR A 396 -12.97 -5.90 -19.37
CA TYR A 396 -11.77 -5.31 -18.79
C TYR A 396 -10.54 -6.13 -19.12
N SER A 397 -9.41 -5.45 -19.31
CA SER A 397 -8.10 -6.10 -19.20
C SER A 397 -7.83 -6.57 -17.77
N ASN A 398 -6.83 -7.43 -17.60
CA ASN A 398 -6.38 -7.87 -16.28
C ASN A 398 -6.00 -6.70 -15.36
N VAL A 399 -5.28 -5.68 -15.87
CA VAL A 399 -4.93 -4.49 -15.07
C VAL A 399 -6.15 -3.64 -14.72
N GLN A 400 -7.09 -3.46 -15.65
CA GLN A 400 -8.33 -2.72 -15.35
C GLN A 400 -9.16 -3.42 -14.27
N TRP A 401 -9.25 -4.74 -14.32
CA TRP A 401 -9.91 -5.53 -13.28
C TRP A 401 -9.21 -5.40 -11.92
N ALA A 402 -7.87 -5.48 -11.89
CA ALA A 402 -7.11 -5.33 -10.65
C ALA A 402 -7.28 -3.94 -10.02
N VAL A 403 -7.22 -2.87 -10.83
CA VAL A 403 -7.49 -1.50 -10.39
C VAL A 403 -8.92 -1.38 -9.86
N TYR A 404 -9.90 -1.97 -10.54
CA TYR A 404 -11.29 -1.98 -10.11
C TYR A 404 -11.48 -2.66 -8.73
N GLU A 405 -10.87 -3.84 -8.53
CA GLU A 405 -10.95 -4.55 -7.26
C GLU A 405 -10.33 -3.73 -6.12
N SER A 406 -9.17 -3.10 -6.36
CA SER A 406 -8.50 -2.28 -5.36
C SER A 406 -9.32 -1.01 -5.03
N MET A 407 -9.81 -0.30 -6.04
CA MET A 407 -10.64 0.90 -5.86
C MET A 407 -11.95 0.60 -5.13
N GLN A 408 -12.61 -0.51 -5.46
CA GLN A 408 -13.82 -0.95 -4.75
C GLN A 408 -13.52 -1.25 -3.29
N TYR A 409 -12.40 -1.91 -2.98
CA TYR A 409 -12.00 -2.17 -1.60
C TYR A 409 -11.71 -0.86 -0.84
N ASN A 410 -10.99 0.08 -1.46
CA ASN A 410 -10.75 1.41 -0.90
C ASN A 410 -12.04 2.17 -0.58
N ILE A 411 -13.02 2.17 -1.48
CA ILE A 411 -14.32 2.81 -1.23
C ILE A 411 -14.96 2.27 0.05
N ARG A 412 -14.88 0.95 0.28
CA ARG A 412 -15.43 0.30 1.47
C ARG A 412 -14.65 0.62 2.74
N LEU A 413 -13.32 0.71 2.66
CA LEU A 413 -12.47 1.15 3.78
C LEU A 413 -12.78 2.60 4.17
N VAL A 414 -12.79 3.49 3.19
CA VAL A 414 -13.06 4.92 3.37
C VAL A 414 -14.46 5.15 3.94
N ALA A 415 -15.47 4.40 3.47
CA ALA A 415 -16.81 4.47 4.04
C ALA A 415 -16.82 4.05 5.53
N GLY A 416 -16.10 2.98 5.88
CA GLY A 416 -15.95 2.54 7.27
C GLY A 416 -15.22 3.56 8.15
N LEU A 417 -14.20 4.24 7.61
CA LEU A 417 -13.52 5.35 8.27
C LEU A 417 -14.46 6.52 8.54
N MET A 418 -15.27 6.90 7.56
CA MET A 418 -16.21 8.02 7.66
C MET A 418 -17.30 7.75 8.72
N GLU A 419 -17.82 6.53 8.80
CA GLU A 419 -18.74 6.15 9.87
C GLU A 419 -18.05 6.17 11.23
N LYS A 420 -16.82 5.63 11.30
CA LYS A 420 -16.06 5.61 12.53
C LYS A 420 -15.72 7.01 13.03
N PHE A 421 -15.45 7.95 12.11
CA PHE A 421 -15.29 9.37 12.42
C PHE A 421 -16.51 9.92 13.17
N PHE A 422 -17.72 9.61 12.71
CA PHE A 422 -18.94 10.07 13.37
C PHE A 422 -19.11 9.48 14.76
N GLU A 423 -18.81 8.19 14.94
CA GLU A 423 -18.79 7.57 16.27
C GLU A 423 -17.83 8.29 17.22
N ASP A 424 -16.63 8.62 16.76
CA ASP A 424 -15.58 9.25 17.57
C ASP A 424 -15.89 10.71 17.95
N VAL A 425 -16.78 11.36 17.20
CA VAL A 425 -17.33 12.68 17.54
C VAL A 425 -18.68 12.62 18.26
N GLY A 426 -19.17 11.41 18.57
CA GLY A 426 -20.36 11.18 19.38
C GLY A 426 -21.69 11.15 18.61
N LEU A 427 -21.65 10.81 17.33
CA LEU A 427 -22.82 10.61 16.45
C LEU A 427 -22.88 9.13 16.07
N SER A 428 -24.03 8.48 16.23
CA SER A 428 -24.21 7.04 15.95
C SER A 428 -25.58 6.76 15.36
#